data_AF-A0A176WW11-F1
#
_entry.id   AF-A0A176WW11-F1
#
_cell.length_a   1.000
_cell.length_b   1.000
_cell.length_c   1.000
_cell.angle_alpha   90.00
_cell.angle_beta   90.00
_cell.angle_gamma   90.00
#
_symmetry.space_group_name_H-M   'P 1'
#
loop_
_entity.id
_entity.type
_entity.pdbx_description
1 polymer ?
#
loop_
_entity_poly.entity_id
_entity_poly.type
_entity_poly.pdbx_seq_one_letter_code
_entity_poly.pdbx_strand_id
1 'polypeptide(L)'
;MDQKPTEPPHDALEVLIAAAAEADTETFRSIQELLILSQAFEARIRPHRYLGKRQRFNLMIVDIARLTYLTNRLYDYGRLKVDQVCYEKPSRATLTKELGQHTKRENERKIFSRIEDAMDSQFGRRNRDAIDHQSDVL
;
A
#
# COMPACT_ATOMS: atom_id res chain seq x y z
N MET A 1 -0.61 11.53 -32.20
CA MET A 1 -0.75 11.82 -30.77
C MET A 1 0.50 11.32 -30.09
N ASP A 2 1.42 12.23 -29.78
CA ASP A 2 2.68 11.88 -29.13
C ASP A 2 2.42 11.42 -27.70
N GLN A 3 2.56 10.12 -27.45
CA GLN A 3 2.68 9.59 -26.10
C GLN A 3 4.06 10.02 -25.60
N LYS A 4 4.11 11.15 -24.88
CA LYS A 4 5.30 11.53 -24.12
C LYS A 4 5.57 10.36 -23.16
N PRO A 5 6.74 9.70 -23.21
CA PRO A 5 7.06 8.69 -22.22
C PRO A 5 7.08 9.41 -20.87
N THR A 6 6.12 9.10 -20.01
CA THR A 6 6.22 9.42 -18.58
C THR A 6 7.30 8.50 -18.04
N GLU A 7 8.55 8.91 -18.21
CA GLU A 7 9.66 8.37 -17.45
C GLU A 7 9.29 8.47 -15.95
N PRO A 8 9.64 7.46 -15.14
CA PRO A 8 9.43 7.54 -13.69
C PRO A 8 10.02 8.87 -13.19
N PRO A 9 9.47 9.49 -12.13
CA PRO A 9 10.00 10.74 -11.59
C PRO A 9 11.33 10.46 -10.89
N HIS A 10 12.38 10.15 -11.68
CA HIS A 10 13.72 9.79 -11.23
C HIS A 10 14.24 10.85 -10.28
N ASP A 11 14.07 12.12 -10.65
CA ASP A 11 14.51 13.26 -9.84
C ASP A 11 13.92 13.24 -8.42
N ALA A 12 12.62 12.94 -8.27
CA ALA A 12 11.99 12.91 -6.94
C ALA A 12 12.44 11.68 -6.12
N LEU A 13 12.63 10.54 -6.79
CA LEU A 13 13.11 9.31 -6.15
C LEU A 13 14.60 9.43 -5.75
N GLU A 14 15.44 10.05 -6.59
CA GLU A 14 16.84 10.32 -6.30
C GLU A 14 17.01 11.29 -5.14
N VAL A 15 16.21 12.36 -5.10
CA VAL A 15 16.20 13.30 -3.97
C VAL A 15 15.81 12.59 -2.67
N LEU A 16 14.80 11.71 -2.70
CA LEU A 16 14.41 10.92 -1.53
C LEU A 16 15.52 9.97 -1.08
N ILE A 17 16.21 9.29 -1.99
CA ILE A 17 17.32 8.38 -1.67
C ILE A 17 18.50 9.15 -1.09
N ALA A 18 18.86 10.30 -1.69
CA ALA A 18 19.95 11.14 -1.21
C ALA A 18 19.66 11.69 0.20
N ALA A 19 18.43 12.16 0.45
CA ALA A 19 18.02 12.64 1.77
C ALA A 19 17.90 11.50 2.80
N ALA A 20 17.52 10.29 2.37
CA ALA A 20 17.38 9.15 3.25
C ALA A 20 18.74 8.67 3.81
N ALA A 21 19.85 8.95 3.15
CA ALA A 21 21.18 8.58 3.65
C ALA A 21 21.53 9.22 5.00
N GLU A 22 20.85 10.31 5.37
CA GLU A 22 21.00 10.99 6.67
C GLU A 22 20.04 10.46 7.75
N ALA A 23 19.09 9.59 7.38
CA ALA A 23 18.14 8.99 8.30
C ALA A 23 18.76 7.84 9.10
N ASP A 24 18.20 7.55 10.28
CA ASP A 24 18.55 6.33 11.01
C ASP A 24 18.15 5.07 10.20
N THR A 25 18.76 3.94 10.51
CA THR A 25 18.58 2.67 9.78
C THR A 25 17.12 2.24 9.62
N GLU A 26 16.29 2.44 10.64
CA GLU A 26 14.89 1.99 10.61
C GLU A 26 14.02 2.93 9.78
N THR A 27 14.27 4.24 9.84
CA THR A 27 13.60 5.21 8.97
C THR A 27 14.04 5.06 7.52
N PHE A 28 15.34 4.86 7.28
CA PHE A 28 15.87 4.56 5.96
C PHE A 28 15.17 3.33 5.34
N ARG A 29 14.98 2.27 6.14
CA ARG A 29 14.25 1.07 5.70
C ARG A 29 12.80 1.39 5.34
N SER A 30 12.11 2.22 6.13
CA SER A 30 10.74 2.65 5.82
C SER A 30 10.67 3.43 4.50
N ILE A 31 11.64 4.31 4.23
CA ILE A 31 11.75 5.06 2.97
C ILE A 31 12.05 4.12 1.80
N GLN A 32 13.00 3.19 1.98
CA GLN A 32 13.33 2.19 0.97
C GLN A 32 12.12 1.34 0.57
N GLU A 33 11.34 0.88 1.55
CA GLU A 33 10.12 0.11 1.31
C GLU A 33 9.05 0.93 0.57
N LEU A 34 8.90 2.22 0.90
CA LEU A 34 8.01 3.12 0.18
C LEU A 34 8.42 3.25 -1.30
N LEU A 35 9.73 3.41 -1.57
CA LEU A 35 10.27 3.52 -2.93
C LEU A 35 10.02 2.24 -3.75
N ILE A 36 10.30 1.07 -3.16
CA ILE A 36 10.07 -0.23 -3.81
C ILE A 36 8.57 -0.39 -4.17
N LEU A 37 7.68 -0.03 -3.25
CA LEU A 37 6.23 -0.09 -3.48
C LEU A 37 5.78 0.88 -4.57
N SER A 38 6.34 2.09 -4.62
CA SER A 38 6.04 3.08 -5.65
C SER A 38 6.44 2.59 -7.04
N GLN A 39 7.66 2.07 -7.19
CA GLN A 39 8.14 1.50 -8.45
C GLN A 39 7.29 0.29 -8.89
N ALA A 40 6.94 -0.60 -7.96
CA ALA A 40 6.10 -1.75 -8.25
C ALA A 40 4.69 -1.35 -8.72
N PHE A 41 4.11 -0.32 -8.10
CA PHE A 41 2.81 0.22 -8.51
C PHE A 41 2.88 0.84 -9.91
N GLU A 42 3.87 1.70 -10.17
CA GLU A 42 4.06 2.35 -11.47
C GLU A 42 4.22 1.35 -12.61
N ALA A 43 5.02 0.29 -12.38
CA ALA A 43 5.18 -0.79 -13.35
C ALA A 43 3.85 -1.49 -13.71
N ARG A 44 2.87 -1.50 -12.80
CA ARG A 44 1.55 -2.11 -12.99
C ARG A 44 0.53 -1.19 -13.66
N ILE A 45 0.77 0.13 -13.70
CA ILE A 45 -0.09 1.07 -14.45
C ILE A 45 -0.05 0.72 -15.94
N ARG A 46 1.13 0.38 -16.46
CA ARG A 46 1.31 0.01 -17.87
C ARG A 46 0.74 -1.38 -18.17
N PRO A 47 0.21 -1.63 -19.38
CA PRO A 47 -0.25 -2.96 -19.78
C PRO A 47 0.87 -3.99 -19.64
N HIS A 48 0.63 -5.04 -18.86
CA HIS A 48 1.61 -6.10 -18.63
C HIS A 48 1.17 -7.38 -19.35
N ARG A 49 2.05 -7.95 -20.17
CA ARG A 49 1.75 -9.09 -21.05
C ARG A 49 1.28 -10.36 -20.32
N TYR A 50 1.69 -10.55 -19.07
CA TYR A 50 1.51 -11.80 -18.31
C TYR A 50 0.47 -11.71 -17.18
N LEU A 51 -0.09 -10.52 -16.93
CA LEU A 51 -1.02 -10.28 -15.83
C LEU A 51 -2.42 -9.99 -16.38
N GLY A 52 -3.39 -10.83 -16.01
CA GLY A 52 -4.79 -10.60 -16.34
C GLY A 52 -5.31 -9.30 -15.73
N LYS A 53 -6.24 -8.62 -16.41
CA LYS A 53 -6.75 -7.29 -15.98
C LYS A 53 -7.26 -7.27 -14.54
N ARG A 54 -8.03 -8.30 -14.12
CA ARG A 54 -8.57 -8.41 -12.75
C ARG A 54 -7.47 -8.60 -11.72
N GLN A 55 -6.53 -9.51 -11.97
CA GLN A 55 -5.42 -9.77 -11.06
C GLN A 55 -4.54 -8.52 -10.89
N ARG A 56 -4.23 -7.84 -11.99
CA ARG A 56 -3.49 -6.58 -11.97
C ARG A 56 -4.22 -5.50 -11.16
N PHE A 57 -5.53 -5.36 -11.36
CA PHE A 57 -6.33 -4.41 -10.62
C PHE A 57 -6.34 -4.71 -9.10
N ASN A 58 -6.52 -5.97 -8.71
CA ASN A 58 -6.46 -6.38 -7.30
C ASN A 58 -5.10 -6.08 -6.68
N LEU A 59 -4.02 -6.37 -7.40
CA LEU A 59 -2.66 -6.03 -6.98
C LEU A 59 -2.47 -4.52 -6.77
N MET A 60 -2.97 -3.70 -7.70
CA MET A 60 -2.92 -2.24 -7.58
C MET A 60 -3.71 -1.72 -6.37
N ILE A 61 -4.85 -2.32 -6.01
CA ILE A 61 -5.59 -1.95 -4.78
C ILE A 61 -4.72 -2.18 -3.54
N VAL A 62 -4.04 -3.33 -3.48
CA VAL A 62 -3.16 -3.66 -2.34
C VAL A 62 -1.95 -2.73 -2.29
N ASP A 63 -1.37 -2.41 -3.45
CA ASP A 63 -0.25 -1.45 -3.51
C ASP A 63 -0.68 -0.07 -2.99
N ILE A 64 -1.84 0.44 -3.42
CA ILE A 64 -2.38 1.72 -2.91
C ILE A 64 -2.52 1.68 -1.39
N ALA A 65 -3.06 0.59 -0.82
CA ALA A 65 -3.18 0.47 0.63
C ALA A 65 -1.83 0.56 1.35
N ARG A 66 -0.79 -0.09 0.81
CA ARG A 66 0.56 -0.09 1.38
C ARG A 66 1.24 1.28 1.22
N LEU A 67 1.05 1.92 0.07
CA LEU A 67 1.55 3.26 -0.20
C LEU A 67 0.92 4.27 0.76
N THR A 68 -0.41 4.24 0.93
CA THR A 68 -1.12 5.09 1.89
C THR A 68 -0.60 4.86 3.31
N TYR A 69 -0.48 3.60 3.73
CA TYR A 69 0.04 3.24 5.06
C TYR A 69 1.43 3.82 5.33
N LEU A 70 2.41 3.56 4.45
CA LEU A 70 3.78 4.02 4.67
C LEU A 70 3.91 5.55 4.54
N THR A 71 3.18 6.16 3.62
CA THR A 71 3.16 7.63 3.48
C THR A 71 2.63 8.28 4.76
N ASN A 72 1.55 7.73 5.34
CA ASN A 72 0.99 8.23 6.60
C ASN A 72 1.98 8.06 7.77
N ARG A 73 2.69 6.92 7.85
CA ARG A 73 3.72 6.72 8.89
C ARG A 73 4.90 7.67 8.77
N LEU A 74 5.36 7.93 7.55
CA LEU A 74 6.49 8.83 7.29
C LEU A 74 6.10 10.31 7.33
N TYR A 75 4.80 10.63 7.41
CA TYR A 75 4.31 12.01 7.34
C TYR A 75 4.89 12.91 8.42
N ASP A 76 4.85 12.47 9.69
CA ASP A 76 5.36 13.29 10.79
C ASP A 76 6.89 13.34 10.82
N TYR A 77 7.58 12.31 10.32
CA TYR A 77 9.04 12.32 10.13
C TYR A 77 9.46 13.34 9.09
N GLY A 78 8.82 13.34 7.91
CA GLY A 78 9.09 14.33 6.86
C GLY A 78 8.74 15.78 7.29
N ARG A 79 8.03 15.95 8.40
CA ARG A 79 7.73 17.25 9.03
C ARG A 79 8.60 17.56 10.25
N LEU A 80 9.62 16.75 10.52
CA LEU A 80 10.54 16.92 11.65
C LEU A 80 9.83 16.96 13.02
N LYS A 81 8.71 16.25 13.15
CA LYS A 81 7.98 16.14 14.43
C LYS A 81 8.38 14.92 15.23
N VAL A 82 8.97 13.94 14.58
CA VAL A 82 9.51 12.71 15.18
C VAL A 82 10.89 12.46 14.59
N ASP A 83 11.80 11.95 15.42
CA ASP A 83 13.19 11.72 15.02
C ASP A 83 13.39 10.42 14.24
N GLN A 84 12.46 9.46 14.41
CA GLN A 84 12.58 8.11 13.84
C GLN A 84 11.21 7.49 13.55
N VAL A 85 11.13 6.67 12.51
CA VAL A 85 9.98 5.83 12.15
C VAL A 85 10.44 4.41 11.87
N CYS A 86 10.07 3.48 12.75
CA CYS A 86 10.36 2.06 12.52
C CYS A 86 9.49 1.47 11.41
N TYR A 87 10.10 0.64 10.56
CA TYR A 87 9.36 -0.11 9.55
C TYR A 87 8.58 -1.24 10.23
N GLU A 88 7.27 -1.21 10.07
CA GLU A 88 6.40 -2.32 10.44
C GLU A 88 5.65 -2.79 9.20
N LYS A 89 5.75 -4.09 8.93
CA LYS A 89 5.00 -4.70 7.84
C LYS A 89 3.50 -4.64 8.16
N PRO A 90 2.67 -3.99 7.33
CA PRO A 90 1.26 -3.82 7.64
C PRO A 90 0.49 -5.14 7.55
N SER A 91 -0.41 -5.35 8.51
CA SER A 91 -1.33 -6.48 8.49
C SER A 91 -2.45 -6.26 7.47
N ARG A 92 -3.15 -7.35 7.08
CA ARG A 92 -4.38 -7.26 6.28
C ARG A 92 -5.37 -6.28 6.89
N ALA A 93 -5.62 -6.37 8.20
CA ALA A 93 -6.59 -5.52 8.89
C ALA A 93 -6.19 -4.03 8.83
N THR A 94 -4.89 -3.75 9.01
CA THR A 94 -4.33 -2.41 8.88
C THR A 94 -4.58 -1.85 7.48
N LEU A 95 -4.22 -2.57 6.43
CA LEU A 95 -4.40 -2.13 5.05
C LEU A 95 -5.87 -1.93 4.67
N THR A 96 -6.77 -2.80 5.14
CA THR A 96 -8.22 -2.63 4.93
C THR A 96 -8.73 -1.36 5.60
N LYS A 97 -8.25 -1.04 6.81
CA LYS A 97 -8.62 0.18 7.53
C LYS A 97 -8.14 1.44 6.80
N GLU A 98 -6.90 1.46 6.31
CA GLU A 98 -6.35 2.59 5.55
C GLU A 98 -7.21 2.92 4.32
N LEU A 99 -7.59 1.90 3.53
CA LEU A 99 -8.47 2.12 2.38
C LEU A 99 -9.88 2.57 2.80
N GLY A 100 -10.42 2.00 3.88
CA GLY A 100 -11.75 2.32 4.39
C GLY A 100 -11.93 3.81 4.70
N GLN A 101 -10.91 4.46 5.25
CA GLN A 101 -10.93 5.89 5.60
C GLN A 101 -11.18 6.83 4.40
N HIS A 102 -10.87 6.39 3.19
CA HIS A 102 -11.00 7.19 1.97
C HIS A 102 -12.26 6.87 1.15
N THR A 103 -13.13 5.98 1.64
CA THR A 103 -14.33 5.53 0.91
C THR A 103 -15.56 6.36 1.29
N LYS A 104 -16.32 6.85 0.30
CA LYS A 104 -17.59 7.56 0.54
C LYS A 104 -18.76 6.58 0.77
N ARG A 105 -19.68 6.95 1.67
CA ARG A 105 -20.83 6.13 2.13
C ARG A 105 -21.70 5.54 1.02
N GLU A 106 -21.92 6.28 -0.07
CA GLU A 106 -22.89 5.91 -1.11
C GLU A 106 -22.54 4.63 -1.90
N ASN A 107 -21.27 4.20 -1.91
CA ASN A 107 -20.82 3.01 -2.67
C ASN A 107 -20.07 1.97 -1.82
N GLU A 108 -20.18 2.07 -0.50
CA GLU A 108 -19.38 1.28 0.45
C GLU A 108 -19.43 -0.22 0.16
N ARG A 109 -20.60 -0.84 0.00
CA ARG A 109 -20.70 -2.30 -0.15
C ARG A 109 -19.94 -2.84 -1.37
N LYS A 110 -20.06 -2.19 -2.53
CA LYS A 110 -19.38 -2.62 -3.77
C LYS A 110 -17.87 -2.37 -3.69
N ILE A 111 -17.46 -1.28 -3.04
CA ILE A 111 -16.04 -0.96 -2.89
C ILE A 111 -15.40 -1.91 -1.86
N PHE A 112 -16.03 -2.13 -0.71
CA PHE A 112 -15.57 -3.08 0.29
C PHE A 112 -15.44 -4.49 -0.26
N SER A 113 -16.43 -4.97 -1.02
CA SER A 113 -16.33 -6.29 -1.67
C SER A 113 -15.11 -6.40 -2.60
N ARG A 114 -14.77 -5.34 -3.34
CA ARG A 114 -13.57 -5.31 -4.19
C ARG A 114 -12.27 -5.24 -3.38
N ILE A 115 -12.27 -4.51 -2.27
CA ILE A 115 -11.14 -4.47 -1.34
C ILE A 115 -10.93 -5.85 -0.73
N GLU A 116 -12.00 -6.54 -0.31
CA GLU A 116 -11.92 -7.91 0.21
C GLU A 116 -11.36 -8.89 -0.82
N ASP A 117 -11.88 -8.86 -2.06
CA ASP A 117 -11.35 -9.66 -3.17
C ASP A 117 -9.85 -9.42 -3.41
N ALA A 118 -9.42 -8.16 -3.34
CA ALA A 118 -8.02 -7.78 -3.51
C ALA A 118 -7.15 -8.29 -2.35
N MET A 119 -7.62 -8.12 -1.11
CA MET A 119 -6.91 -8.62 0.07
C MET A 119 -6.85 -10.15 0.09
N ASP A 120 -7.91 -10.85 -0.32
CA ASP A 120 -7.93 -12.31 -0.43
C ASP A 120 -6.89 -12.83 -1.41
N SER A 121 -6.68 -12.12 -2.53
CA SER A 121 -5.69 -12.50 -3.52
C SER A 121 -4.24 -12.44 -3.02
N GLN A 122 -3.97 -11.70 -1.95
CA GLN A 122 -2.62 -11.51 -1.43
C GLN A 122 -2.40 -12.09 -0.02
N PHE A 123 -3.43 -12.14 0.81
CA PHE A 123 -3.33 -12.64 2.19
C PHE A 123 -4.03 -13.99 2.39
N GLY A 124 -4.66 -14.53 1.33
CA GLY A 124 -5.56 -15.67 1.44
C GLY A 124 -6.95 -15.25 1.94
N ARG A 125 -7.93 -16.15 1.73
CA ARG A 125 -9.29 -15.96 2.25
C ARG A 125 -9.28 -16.04 3.77
N ARG A 126 -10.06 -15.19 4.43
CA ARG A 126 -10.36 -15.38 5.86
C ARG A 126 -11.18 -16.66 6.01
N ASN A 127 -10.71 -17.62 6.81
CA ASN A 127 -11.56 -18.70 7.28
C ASN A 127 -12.68 -18.08 8.14
N ARG A 128 -13.91 -18.07 7.63
CA ARG A 128 -15.08 -17.59 8.39
C ARG A 128 -15.36 -18.47 9.62
N ASP A 129 -14.93 -19.73 9.56
CA ASP A 129 -15.19 -20.73 10.60
C ASP A 129 -14.37 -20.51 11.90
N ALA A 130 -13.36 -19.64 11.89
CA ALA A 130 -12.57 -19.32 13.08
C ALA A 130 -13.19 -18.22 13.97
N ILE A 131 -14.21 -17.52 13.46
CA ILE A 131 -14.86 -16.40 14.17
C ILE A 131 -16.04 -16.89 15.03
N ASP A 132 -16.72 -17.98 14.63
CA ASP A 132 -17.84 -18.52 15.39
C ASP A 132 -17.42 -19.23 16.69
N HIS A 133 -16.20 -19.77 16.78
CA HIS A 133 -15.74 -20.47 17.99
C HIS A 133 -15.23 -19.57 19.13
N GLN A 134 -15.22 -18.25 18.97
CA GLN A 134 -14.96 -17.31 20.07
C GLN A 134 -16.22 -16.73 20.71
N SER A 135 -17.42 -17.01 20.16
CA SER A 135 -18.69 -16.51 20.69
C SER A 135 -19.37 -17.48 21.66
N ASP A 136 -18.87 -18.72 21.78
CA ASP A 136 -19.46 -19.79 22.61
C ASP A 136 -18.70 -20.02 23.94
N VAL A 137 -17.82 -19.11 24.34
CA VAL A 137 -17.18 -19.15 25.68
C VAL A 137 -17.35 -17.81 26.38
N LEU A 138 -18.57 -17.57 26.85
CA LEU A 138 -18.88 -16.72 28.00
C LEU A 138 -19.96 -17.39 28.85
#